data_AF-A0A397VQ48-F1
#
_entry.id   AF-A0A397VQ48-F1
#
_cell.length_a   1.000
_cell.length_b   1.000
_cell.length_c   1.000
_cell.angle_alpha   90.00
_cell.angle_beta   90.00
_cell.angle_gamma   90.00
#
_symmetry.space_group_name_H-M   'P 1'
#
loop_
_entity.id
_entity.type
_entity.pdbx_description
1 polymer ?
#
loop_
_entity_poly.entity_id
_entity_poly.type
_entity_poly.pdbx_seq_one_letter_code
_entity_poly.pdbx_strand_id
1 'polypeptide(L)'
;MLKSASQDYYDEDQEKSTNCSCEMHQPMLVLHPIQKDYYDEDSEKPTCGNMFEVEGARILVNALYKNTTLTSLNLGHNTIGPKGGKALADALYNNTTLISLNLISSQISFEGVKALANALCKNTTLISLNIGHNNFGSKGGQALANALCKNTLISLDLGHNNLGGVLAKYIGQCLYFFRLKTKI
;
A
#
# COMPACT_ATOMS: atom_id res chain seq x y z
N MET A 1 60.32 26.06 22.99
CA MET A 1 59.57 27.22 22.47
C MET A 1 58.33 26.67 21.79
N LEU A 2 57.18 26.75 22.45
CA LEU A 2 56.16 27.79 22.30
C LEU A 2 55.37 27.69 20.99
N LYS A 3 54.08 27.33 21.17
CA LYS A 3 52.85 27.89 20.55
C LYS A 3 52.62 27.68 19.04
N SER A 4 51.40 27.54 18.51
CA SER A 4 50.02 27.30 19.00
C SER A 4 49.08 27.49 17.79
N ALA A 5 47.99 26.70 17.72
CA ALA A 5 46.71 26.96 17.02
C ALA A 5 46.77 27.12 15.46
N SER A 6 45.84 26.64 14.63
CA SER A 6 44.39 26.75 14.73
C SER A 6 43.69 26.04 13.54
N GLN A 7 42.49 25.52 13.79
CA GLN A 7 41.30 25.40 12.91
C GLN A 7 41.21 24.37 11.75
N ASP A 8 40.28 23.43 11.98
CA ASP A 8 39.12 23.05 11.15
C ASP A 8 39.30 22.40 9.76
N TYR A 9 38.96 21.12 9.68
CA TYR A 9 38.12 20.58 8.59
C TYR A 9 37.11 19.59 9.21
N TYR A 10 35.90 20.09 9.45
CA TYR A 10 34.69 19.30 9.69
C TYR A 10 34.09 18.83 8.36
N ASP A 11 33.57 17.60 8.39
CA ASP A 11 32.39 17.03 7.72
C ASP A 11 32.15 17.22 6.21
N GLU A 12 31.98 16.09 5.51
CA GLU A 12 30.64 15.54 5.23
C GLU A 12 30.79 14.18 4.52
N ASP A 13 30.58 13.10 5.29
CA ASP A 13 30.11 11.84 4.74
C ASP A 13 28.81 12.12 3.97
N GLN A 14 28.87 12.21 2.63
CA GLN A 14 27.68 12.21 1.81
C GLN A 14 27.01 10.83 1.91
N GLU A 15 26.15 10.71 2.92
CA GLU A 15 24.96 9.86 2.87
C GLU A 15 24.31 10.06 1.50
N LYS A 16 24.44 9.05 0.61
CA LYS A 16 23.46 8.81 -0.44
C LYS A 16 22.18 8.32 0.25
N SER A 17 21.51 9.26 0.92
CA SER A 17 20.31 9.07 1.70
C SER A 17 19.18 8.62 0.77
N THR A 18 18.72 7.39 0.98
CA THR A 18 17.35 7.02 0.65
C THR A 18 16.43 7.77 1.62
N ASN A 19 16.08 9.02 1.30
CA ASN A 19 15.17 9.86 2.08
C ASN A 19 13.73 9.28 2.06
N CYS A 20 13.51 8.18 2.77
CA CYS A 20 12.18 7.76 3.19
C CYS A 20 11.82 8.53 4.46
N SER A 21 11.06 9.62 4.32
CA SER A 21 10.46 10.28 5.49
C SER A 21 9.20 9.51 5.92
N CYS A 22 9.19 9.01 7.15
CA CYS A 22 8.01 8.40 7.75
C CYS A 22 7.57 9.19 8.98
N GLU A 23 6.26 9.30 9.16
CA GLU A 23 5.66 9.89 10.35
C GLU A 23 4.90 8.83 11.13
N MET A 24 5.21 8.73 12.43
CA MET A 24 4.55 7.85 13.38
C MET A 24 3.72 8.68 14.34
N HIS A 25 2.40 8.67 14.16
CA HIS A 25 1.44 9.25 15.10
C HIS A 25 0.68 8.08 15.71
N GLN A 26 1.02 7.60 16.91
CA GLN A 26 0.39 6.37 17.42
C GLN A 26 -1.14 6.44 17.35
N PRO A 27 -1.84 5.41 16.82
CA PRO A 27 -1.39 4.14 16.22
C PRO A 27 -1.32 4.11 14.67
N MET A 28 -0.88 5.20 14.04
CA MET A 28 -0.81 5.45 12.61
C MET A 28 0.64 5.59 12.10
N LEU A 29 0.92 4.94 10.97
CA LEU A 29 2.16 5.09 10.20
C LEU A 29 1.84 5.71 8.84
N VAL A 30 2.56 6.79 8.48
CA VAL A 30 2.48 7.43 7.16
C VAL A 30 3.86 7.36 6.50
N LEU A 31 3.93 6.79 5.29
CA LEU A 31 5.11 6.86 4.44
C LEU A 31 4.92 7.94 3.38
N HIS A 32 5.83 8.91 3.34
CA HIS A 32 5.80 9.94 2.32
C HIS A 32 6.33 9.40 0.98
N PRO A 33 5.81 9.92 -0.15
CA PRO A 33 6.33 9.60 -1.47
C PRO A 33 7.83 9.86 -1.58
N ILE A 34 8.56 8.89 -2.12
CA ILE A 34 9.96 9.07 -2.48
C ILE A 34 10.00 10.09 -3.64
N GLN A 35 10.61 11.27 -3.42
CA GLN A 35 10.84 12.27 -4.46
C GLN A 35 11.75 11.66 -5.54
N LYS A 36 11.23 11.63 -6.76
CA LYS A 36 11.76 10.85 -7.88
C LYS A 36 12.76 11.68 -8.68
N ASP A 37 13.92 11.98 -8.11
CA ASP A 37 15.04 12.56 -8.87
C ASP A 37 16.28 11.67 -8.71
N TYR A 38 16.35 10.60 -9.51
CA TYR A 38 17.61 9.89 -9.72
C TYR A 38 17.69 9.46 -11.18
N TYR A 39 18.45 10.23 -11.96
CA TYR A 39 18.96 9.86 -13.28
C TYR A 39 20.41 9.45 -13.09
N ASP A 40 20.74 8.16 -13.22
CA ASP A 40 22.12 7.73 -13.47
C ASP A 40 22.37 7.92 -14.98
N GLU A 41 23.21 8.89 -15.34
CA GLU A 41 23.58 9.18 -16.74
C GLU A 41 24.34 8.03 -17.43
N ASP A 42 24.81 7.03 -16.66
CA ASP A 42 25.67 5.94 -17.16
C ASP A 42 25.00 4.56 -17.25
N SER A 43 23.69 4.43 -17.04
CA SER A 43 23.00 3.13 -17.12
C SER A 43 21.96 3.09 -18.25
N GLU A 44 22.26 2.36 -19.33
CA GLU A 44 21.36 2.16 -20.49
C GLU A 44 20.05 1.39 -20.18
N LYS A 45 19.73 1.13 -18.90
CA LYS A 45 18.39 0.72 -18.48
C LYS A 45 18.06 1.28 -17.10
N PRO A 46 16.95 2.03 -16.94
CA PRO A 46 16.50 2.46 -15.63
C PRO A 46 16.01 1.24 -14.84
N THR A 47 16.83 0.69 -13.95
CA THR A 47 16.34 -0.16 -12.87
C THR A 47 15.96 0.75 -11.71
N CYS A 48 14.83 1.43 -11.83
CA CYS A 48 14.20 2.13 -10.72
C CYS A 48 13.61 1.09 -9.75
N GLY A 49 14.48 0.46 -8.96
CA GLY A 49 14.06 -0.37 -7.83
C GLY A 49 13.29 0.47 -6.83
N ASN A 50 11.98 0.65 -7.03
CA ASN A 50 11.13 1.28 -6.03
C ASN A 50 11.24 0.47 -4.73
N MET A 51 11.09 1.12 -3.56
CA MET A 51 11.14 0.48 -2.24
C MET A 51 10.32 -0.83 -2.16
N PHE A 52 9.30 -0.99 -3.00
CA PHE A 52 8.39 -2.12 -3.03
C PHE A 52 8.68 -3.17 -4.14
N GLU A 53 9.81 -3.11 -4.86
CA GLU A 53 10.07 -4.05 -5.96
C GLU A 53 10.45 -5.46 -5.49
N VAL A 54 11.21 -5.64 -4.41
CA VAL A 54 11.40 -6.96 -3.78
C VAL A 54 11.69 -6.80 -2.28
N GLU A 55 12.77 -6.10 -1.93
CA GLU A 55 13.31 -6.16 -0.58
C GLU A 55 12.49 -5.33 0.42
N GLY A 56 12.13 -4.09 0.10
CA GLY A 56 11.28 -3.31 1.00
C GLY A 56 9.84 -3.82 1.07
N ALA A 57 9.33 -4.50 0.03
CA ALA A 57 8.06 -5.24 0.12
C ALA A 57 8.15 -6.38 1.15
N ARG A 58 9.24 -7.17 1.14
CA ARG A 58 9.49 -8.23 2.11
C ARG A 58 9.60 -7.70 3.54
N ILE A 59 10.32 -6.59 3.73
CA ILE A 59 10.47 -5.93 5.03
C ILE A 59 9.10 -5.45 5.53
N LEU A 60 8.31 -4.80 4.69
CA LEU A 60 6.96 -4.33 5.05
C LEU A 60 6.06 -5.49 5.49
N VAL A 61 6.07 -6.61 4.78
CA VAL A 61 5.29 -7.81 5.15
C VAL A 61 5.67 -8.30 6.53
N ASN A 62 6.97 -8.47 6.78
CA ASN A 62 7.47 -8.94 8.06
C ASN A 62 7.13 -7.96 9.20
N ALA A 63 7.21 -6.66 8.94
CA ALA A 63 6.85 -5.63 9.90
C ALA A 63 5.36 -5.69 10.24
N LEU A 64 4.47 -5.71 9.24
CA LEU A 64 3.03 -5.79 9.45
C LEU A 64 2.58 -7.12 10.08
N TYR A 65 3.27 -8.22 9.79
CA TYR A 65 3.00 -9.51 10.41
C TYR A 65 3.32 -9.51 11.91
N LYS A 66 4.45 -8.90 12.30
CA LYS A 66 4.87 -8.83 13.70
C LYS A 66 4.20 -7.71 14.49
N ASN A 67 3.68 -6.70 13.81
CA ASN A 67 3.13 -5.52 14.44
C ASN A 67 1.70 -5.79 14.97
N THR A 68 1.56 -5.73 16.28
CA THR A 68 0.30 -5.96 16.99
C THR A 68 -0.39 -4.68 17.49
N THR A 69 0.12 -3.50 17.12
CA THR A 69 -0.35 -2.21 17.65
C THR A 69 -0.79 -1.22 16.58
N LEU A 70 -0.29 -1.36 15.35
CA LEU A 70 -0.58 -0.47 14.24
C LEU A 70 -2.01 -0.73 13.75
N THR A 71 -2.84 0.31 13.79
CA THR A 71 -4.24 0.23 13.34
C THR A 71 -4.49 1.01 12.05
N SER A 72 -3.60 1.94 11.68
CA SER A 72 -3.73 2.70 10.44
C SER A 72 -2.39 2.78 9.71
N LEU A 73 -2.43 2.49 8.41
CA LEU A 73 -1.26 2.58 7.53
C LEU A 73 -1.60 3.40 6.28
N ASN A 74 -0.83 4.46 6.04
CA ASN A 74 -0.92 5.27 4.84
C ASN A 74 0.33 5.09 3.97
N LEU A 75 0.14 4.50 2.79
CA LEU A 75 1.12 4.33 1.73
C LEU A 75 0.67 5.04 0.44
N GLY A 76 -0.27 5.98 0.55
CA GLY A 76 -0.74 6.76 -0.58
C GLY A 76 0.40 7.47 -1.30
N HIS A 77 0.27 7.62 -2.61
CA HIS A 77 1.24 8.30 -3.49
C HIS A 77 2.64 7.67 -3.52
N ASN A 78 2.80 6.45 -3.02
CA ASN A 78 4.04 5.68 -3.13
C ASN A 78 3.96 4.68 -4.29
N THR A 79 5.04 4.52 -5.06
CA THR A 79 5.09 3.52 -6.14
C THR A 79 5.25 2.11 -5.56
N ILE A 80 4.13 1.45 -5.27
CA ILE A 80 4.10 0.09 -4.70
C ILE A 80 4.27 -0.98 -5.78
N GLY A 81 3.62 -0.78 -6.92
CA GLY A 81 3.69 -1.72 -8.04
C GLY A 81 2.99 -3.08 -7.78
N PRO A 82 3.03 -4.00 -8.76
CA PRO A 82 2.35 -5.30 -8.68
C PRO A 82 2.89 -6.20 -7.56
N LYS A 83 4.21 -6.23 -7.38
CA LYS A 83 4.87 -7.09 -6.37
C LYS A 83 4.60 -6.59 -4.96
N GLY A 84 4.70 -5.29 -4.72
CA GLY A 84 4.32 -4.67 -3.46
C GLY A 84 2.85 -4.89 -3.12
N GLY A 85 1.96 -4.83 -4.13
CA GLY A 85 0.53 -5.12 -3.95
C GLY A 85 0.27 -6.56 -3.49
N LYS A 86 0.99 -7.54 -4.05
CA LYS A 86 0.91 -8.94 -3.61
C LYS A 86 1.45 -9.11 -2.18
N ALA A 87 2.59 -8.50 -1.89
CA ALA A 87 3.19 -8.54 -0.56
C ALA A 87 2.22 -7.96 0.50
N LEU A 88 1.62 -6.80 0.23
CA LEU A 88 0.58 -6.21 1.08
C LEU A 88 -0.61 -7.15 1.32
N ALA A 89 -1.04 -7.87 0.29
CA ALA A 89 -2.10 -8.86 0.44
C ALA A 89 -1.69 -10.01 1.38
N ASP A 90 -0.46 -10.51 1.25
CA ASP A 90 0.07 -11.58 2.11
C ASP A 90 0.19 -11.12 3.58
N ALA A 91 0.59 -9.85 3.81
CA ALA A 91 0.60 -9.25 5.13
C ALA A 91 -0.81 -9.11 5.71
N LEU A 92 -1.74 -8.58 4.92
CA LEU A 92 -3.12 -8.35 5.33
C LEU A 92 -3.86 -9.66 5.64
N TYR A 93 -3.51 -10.76 4.97
CA TYR A 93 -4.08 -12.07 5.23
C TYR A 93 -3.90 -12.52 6.69
N ASN A 94 -2.75 -12.18 7.29
CA ASN A 94 -2.37 -12.61 8.64
C ASN A 94 -2.49 -11.51 9.69
N ASN A 95 -2.50 -10.24 9.28
CA ASN A 95 -2.58 -9.13 10.21
C ASN A 95 -4.00 -9.03 10.82
N THR A 96 -4.06 -8.90 12.14
CA THR A 96 -5.31 -8.87 12.93
C THR A 96 -5.52 -7.53 13.66
N THR A 97 -4.75 -6.51 13.32
CA THR A 97 -4.69 -5.24 14.08
C THR A 97 -4.92 -4.01 13.22
N LEU A 98 -4.62 -4.11 11.93
CA LEU A 98 -4.82 -3.05 10.96
C LEU A 98 -6.32 -2.89 10.65
N ILE A 99 -6.81 -1.68 10.89
CA ILE A 99 -8.20 -1.26 10.71
C ILE A 99 -8.35 -0.41 9.45
N SER A 100 -7.33 0.39 9.12
CA SER A 100 -7.35 1.33 8.00
C SER A 100 -6.09 1.21 7.14
N LEU A 101 -6.28 1.11 5.82
CA LEU A 101 -5.20 1.05 4.83
C LEU A 101 -5.46 2.03 3.70
N ASN A 102 -4.54 2.98 3.48
CA ASN A 102 -4.58 3.93 2.37
C ASN A 102 -3.48 3.62 1.35
N LEU A 103 -3.88 3.42 0.11
CA LEU A 103 -3.08 3.06 -1.05
C LEU A 103 -3.47 3.91 -2.28
N ILE A 104 -4.00 5.11 -2.06
CA ILE A 104 -4.38 6.02 -3.14
C ILE A 104 -3.17 6.30 -4.05
N SER A 105 -3.35 6.24 -5.37
CA SER A 105 -2.30 6.57 -6.33
C SER A 105 -0.99 5.77 -6.18
N SER A 106 -1.09 4.48 -5.83
CA SER A 106 0.07 3.64 -5.50
C SER A 106 0.53 2.64 -6.58
N GLN A 107 -0.03 2.70 -7.80
CA GLN A 107 0.30 1.82 -8.93
C GLN A 107 0.21 0.31 -8.64
N ILE A 108 -0.76 -0.13 -7.83
CA ILE A 108 -0.88 -1.53 -7.36
C ILE A 108 -1.12 -2.54 -8.49
N SER A 109 -1.61 -2.08 -9.65
CA SER A 109 -2.01 -2.89 -10.80
C SER A 109 -3.18 -3.85 -10.52
N PHE A 110 -3.70 -4.46 -11.59
CA PHE A 110 -4.74 -5.48 -11.51
C PHE A 110 -4.33 -6.69 -10.64
N GLU A 111 -3.11 -7.21 -10.80
CA GLU A 111 -2.68 -8.42 -10.07
C GLU A 111 -2.54 -8.17 -8.58
N GLY A 112 -2.05 -6.98 -8.19
CA GLY A 112 -2.00 -6.57 -6.78
C GLY A 112 -3.40 -6.43 -6.18
N VAL A 113 -4.35 -5.83 -6.90
CA VAL A 113 -5.75 -5.71 -6.45
C VAL A 113 -6.44 -7.06 -6.35
N LYS A 114 -6.17 -7.99 -7.27
CA LYS A 114 -6.69 -9.35 -7.20
C LYS A 114 -6.16 -10.09 -5.96
N ALA A 115 -4.87 -9.92 -5.63
CA ALA A 115 -4.30 -10.47 -4.41
C ALA A 115 -4.95 -9.87 -3.16
N LEU A 116 -5.10 -8.53 -3.12
CA LEU A 116 -5.79 -7.84 -2.02
C LEU A 116 -7.23 -8.34 -1.86
N ALA A 117 -7.99 -8.50 -2.95
CA ALA A 117 -9.34 -9.05 -2.91
C ALA A 117 -9.42 -10.45 -2.27
N ASN A 118 -8.44 -11.31 -2.56
CA ASN A 118 -8.36 -12.64 -1.93
C ASN A 118 -8.05 -12.54 -0.43
N ALA A 119 -7.14 -11.65 -0.02
CA ALA A 119 -6.82 -11.43 1.38
C ALA A 119 -8.03 -10.87 2.16
N LEU A 120 -8.77 -9.93 1.55
CA LEU A 120 -10.00 -9.36 2.13
C LEU A 120 -11.10 -10.39 2.38
N CYS A 121 -11.14 -11.51 1.64
CA CYS A 121 -12.11 -12.58 1.91
C CYS A 121 -11.85 -13.31 3.25
N LYS A 122 -10.68 -13.11 3.87
CA LYS A 122 -10.24 -13.78 5.11
C LYS A 122 -9.95 -12.80 6.23
N ASN A 123 -9.44 -11.61 5.89
CA ASN A 123 -9.22 -10.56 6.86
C ASN A 123 -10.57 -10.02 7.35
N THR A 124 -10.77 -10.02 8.67
CA THR A 124 -11.99 -9.54 9.33
C THR A 124 -11.79 -8.24 10.11
N THR A 125 -10.56 -7.72 10.14
CA THR A 125 -10.15 -6.60 10.99
C THR A 125 -10.08 -5.29 10.25
N LEU A 126 -9.82 -5.32 8.94
CA LEU A 126 -9.78 -4.13 8.11
C LEU A 126 -11.20 -3.61 7.87
N ILE A 127 -11.43 -2.36 8.29
CA ILE A 127 -12.71 -1.67 8.20
C ILE A 127 -12.71 -0.64 7.06
N SER A 128 -11.55 -0.05 6.78
CA SER A 128 -11.37 1.00 5.77
C SER A 128 -10.24 0.69 4.80
N LEU A 129 -10.54 0.76 3.50
CA LEU A 129 -9.56 0.62 2.43
C LEU A 129 -9.73 1.75 1.40
N ASN A 130 -8.66 2.49 1.14
CA ASN A 130 -8.59 3.42 0.01
C ASN A 130 -7.61 2.88 -1.03
N ILE A 131 -8.10 2.57 -2.24
CA ILE A 131 -7.29 2.16 -3.39
C ILE A 131 -7.63 3.01 -4.62
N GLY A 132 -8.05 4.27 -4.40
CA GLY A 132 -8.34 5.23 -5.47
C GLY A 132 -7.13 5.49 -6.38
N HIS A 133 -7.37 5.95 -7.59
CA HIS A 133 -6.32 6.37 -8.54
C HIS A 133 -5.27 5.30 -8.89
N ASN A 134 -5.63 4.01 -8.91
CA ASN A 134 -4.72 2.90 -9.24
C ASN A 134 -4.95 2.29 -10.63
N ASN A 135 -5.97 2.74 -11.38
CA ASN A 135 -6.29 2.32 -12.77
C ASN A 135 -6.25 0.78 -13.01
N PHE A 136 -6.71 -0.02 -12.06
CA PHE A 136 -6.66 -1.49 -12.17
C PHE A 136 -7.76 -2.10 -13.05
N GLY A 137 -8.68 -1.29 -13.56
CA GLY A 137 -9.66 -1.67 -14.57
C GLY A 137 -10.81 -2.55 -14.06
N SER A 138 -11.73 -2.88 -14.98
CA SER A 138 -12.95 -3.64 -14.70
C SER A 138 -12.70 -5.03 -14.12
N LYS A 139 -11.62 -5.71 -14.51
CA LYS A 139 -11.23 -7.03 -13.96
C LYS A 139 -10.86 -6.96 -12.48
N GLY A 140 -10.12 -5.92 -12.06
CA GLY A 140 -9.84 -5.71 -10.64
C GLY A 140 -11.10 -5.31 -9.87
N GLY A 141 -11.98 -4.52 -10.49
CA GLY A 141 -13.29 -4.19 -9.93
C GLY A 141 -14.16 -5.43 -9.68
N GLN A 142 -14.18 -6.38 -10.61
CA GLN A 142 -14.87 -7.65 -10.44
C GLN A 142 -14.29 -8.49 -9.28
N ALA A 143 -12.96 -8.54 -9.14
CA ALA A 143 -12.32 -9.26 -8.04
C ALA A 143 -12.73 -8.67 -6.68
N LEU A 144 -12.71 -7.34 -6.56
CA LEU A 144 -13.14 -6.64 -5.35
C LEU A 144 -14.62 -6.86 -5.03
N ALA A 145 -15.49 -6.78 -6.04
CA ALA A 145 -16.93 -7.00 -5.83
C ALA A 145 -17.22 -8.40 -5.26
N ASN A 146 -16.52 -9.43 -5.73
CA ASN A 146 -16.65 -10.79 -5.20
C ASN A 146 -16.15 -10.90 -3.74
N ALA A 147 -15.09 -10.16 -3.39
CA ALA A 147 -14.52 -10.15 -2.05
C ALA A 147 -15.44 -9.43 -1.04
N LEU A 148 -16.06 -8.33 -1.46
CA LEU A 148 -17.02 -7.57 -0.64
C LEU A 148 -18.24 -8.40 -0.25
N CYS A 149 -18.58 -9.45 -1.02
CA CYS A 149 -19.65 -10.38 -0.63
C CYS A 149 -19.33 -11.26 0.57
N LYS A 150 -18.08 -11.25 1.02
CA LYS A 150 -17.55 -12.18 2.02
C LYS A 150 -16.76 -11.49 3.14
N ASN A 151 -16.57 -10.18 3.08
CA ASN A 151 -15.75 -9.44 4.03
C ASN A 151 -16.58 -8.55 4.97
N THR A 152 -15.89 -7.88 5.88
CA THR A 152 -16.45 -6.96 6.89
C THR A 152 -16.10 -5.49 6.62
N LEU A 153 -15.59 -5.15 5.42
CA LEU A 153 -15.22 -3.77 5.08
C LEU A 153 -16.45 -2.87 5.14
N ILE A 154 -16.32 -1.73 5.83
CA ILE A 154 -17.39 -0.72 5.95
C ILE A 154 -17.14 0.44 4.99
N SER A 155 -15.87 0.81 4.79
CA SER A 155 -15.47 1.91 3.92
C SER A 155 -14.53 1.41 2.82
N LEU A 156 -14.88 1.71 1.56
CA LEU A 156 -14.06 1.38 0.40
C LEU A 156 -14.09 2.53 -0.60
N ASP A 157 -12.92 3.14 -0.85
CA ASP A 157 -12.74 4.14 -1.89
C ASP A 157 -12.10 3.52 -3.15
N LEU A 158 -12.85 3.56 -4.25
CA LEU A 158 -12.46 3.06 -5.57
C LEU A 158 -12.39 4.17 -6.63
N GLY A 159 -12.39 5.45 -6.25
CA GLY A 159 -12.37 6.57 -7.18
C GLY A 159 -11.27 6.44 -8.23
N HIS A 160 -11.54 6.83 -9.47
CA HIS A 160 -10.54 6.89 -10.56
C HIS A 160 -9.79 5.56 -10.83
N ASN A 161 -10.51 4.42 -10.87
CA ASN A 161 -9.94 3.10 -11.16
C ASN A 161 -10.37 2.44 -12.48
N ASN A 162 -11.05 3.18 -13.36
CA ASN A 162 -11.52 2.70 -14.68
C ASN A 162 -12.35 1.39 -14.60
N LEU A 163 -13.29 1.34 -13.65
CA LEU A 163 -14.02 0.12 -13.28
C LEU A 163 -15.09 -0.26 -14.31
N GLY A 164 -15.54 0.71 -15.12
CA GLY A 164 -16.68 0.58 -16.03
C GLY A 164 -18.00 0.26 -15.31
N GLY A 165 -19.05 -0.05 -16.08
CA GLY A 165 -20.36 -0.44 -15.53
C GLY A 165 -20.40 -1.84 -14.88
N VAL A 166 -19.33 -2.60 -15.03
CA VAL A 166 -19.21 -3.99 -14.55
C VAL A 166 -19.24 -4.05 -13.02
N LEU A 167 -18.58 -3.11 -12.35
CA LEU A 167 -18.58 -3.04 -10.88
C LEU A 167 -20.00 -2.85 -10.32
N ALA A 168 -20.77 -1.93 -10.89
CA ALA A 168 -22.13 -1.65 -10.43
C ALA A 168 -23.02 -2.89 -10.50
N LYS A 169 -22.86 -3.71 -11.56
CA LYS A 169 -23.56 -5.00 -11.70
C LYS A 169 -23.20 -5.97 -10.57
N TYR A 170 -21.92 -6.14 -10.28
CA TYR A 170 -21.48 -7.12 -9.27
C TYR A 170 -21.77 -6.66 -7.84
N ILE A 171 -21.57 -5.38 -7.51
CA ILE A 171 -21.96 -4.84 -6.20
C ILE A 171 -23.49 -4.92 -6.02
N GLY A 172 -24.27 -4.61 -7.07
CA GLY A 172 -25.73 -4.74 -7.02
C GLY A 172 -26.18 -6.17 -6.72
N GLN A 173 -25.56 -7.18 -7.36
CA GLN A 173 -25.80 -8.59 -7.06
C GLN A 173 -25.42 -8.95 -5.63
N CYS A 174 -24.26 -8.47 -5.17
CA CYS A 174 -23.74 -8.72 -3.84
C CYS A 174 -24.69 -8.19 -2.74
N LEU A 175 -25.10 -6.93 -2.85
CA LEU A 175 -26.04 -6.28 -1.92
C LEU A 175 -27.43 -6.93 -1.95
N TYR A 176 -27.89 -7.37 -3.13
CA TYR A 176 -29.13 -8.13 -3.26
C TYR A 176 -29.07 -9.44 -2.47
N PHE A 177 -27.97 -10.19 -2.57
CA PHE A 177 -27.79 -11.43 -1.81
C PHE A 177 -27.65 -11.20 -0.30
N PHE A 178 -27.00 -10.12 0.14
CA PHE A 178 -26.94 -9.76 1.56
C PHE A 178 -28.33 -9.46 2.14
N ARG A 179 -29.18 -8.72 1.40
CA ARG A 179 -30.57 -8.42 1.81
C ARG A 179 -31.43 -9.67 1.98
N LEU A 180 -31.12 -10.76 1.28
CA LEU A 180 -31.82 -12.04 1.44
C LEU A 180 -31.35 -12.84 2.66
N LYS A 181 -30.11 -12.64 3.12
CA LYS A 181 -29.58 -13.30 4.33
C LYS A 181 -29.94 -12.61 5.64
N THR A 182 -30.29 -11.32 5.62
CA THR A 182 -30.62 -10.52 6.81
C THR A 182 -32.12 -10.35 7.06
N LYS A 183 -32.99 -10.99 6.27
CA LYS A 183 -34.41 -11.15 6.61
C LYS A 183 -34.57 -12.23 7.68
N ILE A 184 -34.44 -11.81 8.94
CA ILE A 184 -35.05 -12.45 10.12
C ILE A 184 -36.30 -11.63 10.45
#